data_AF-A0A8S3JYN5-F1
#
_entry.id   AF-A0A8S3JYN5-F1
#
_cell.length_a   1.000
_cell.length_b   1.000
_cell.length_c   1.000
_cell.angle_alpha   90.00
_cell.angle_beta   90.00
_cell.angle_gamma   90.00
#
_symmetry.space_group_name_H-M   'P 1'
#
loop_
_entity.id
_entity.type
_entity.pdbx_description
1 polymer ?
#
loop_
_entity_poly.entity_id
_entity_poly.type
_entity_poly.pdbx_seq_one_letter_code
_entity_poly.pdbx_strand_id
1 'polypeptide(L)'
;HEFINLSKLIALPGELTENTSIDFHFPNVEKPYESYIGINVKLRYFLRLTIIRRFTNTIAERDICVQQLSQYPEINNSIKMEVGIEDCLHIEFILNHFNT
;
A
#
# COMPACT_ATOMS: atom_id res chain seq x y z
N HIS A 1 -3.71 8.61 10.15
CA HIS A 1 -5.10 8.81 9.68
C HIS A 1 -5.59 7.49 9.12
N GLU A 2 -6.79 7.05 9.50
CA GLU A 2 -7.40 5.83 8.99
C GLU A 2 -8.33 6.20 7.82
N PHE A 3 -8.20 5.52 6.69
CA PHE A 3 -9.00 5.78 5.49
C PHE A 3 -9.93 4.61 5.14
N ILE A 4 -9.62 3.40 5.60
CA ILE A 4 -10.48 2.20 5.48
C ILE A 4 -10.36 1.40 6.77
N ASN A 5 -11.51 1.05 7.36
CA ASN A 5 -11.62 0.16 8.51
C ASN A 5 -12.74 -0.85 8.25
N LEU A 6 -12.41 -2.14 8.31
CA LEU A 6 -13.39 -3.21 8.25
C LEU A 6 -13.15 -4.15 9.44
N SER A 7 -14.19 -4.38 10.23
CA SER A 7 -14.15 -5.27 11.39
C SER A 7 -15.21 -6.36 11.27
N LYS A 8 -14.84 -7.60 11.61
CA LYS A 8 -15.76 -8.74 11.67
C LYS A 8 -15.54 -9.48 12.99
N LEU A 9 -16.62 -9.76 13.71
CA LEU A 9 -16.57 -10.67 14.85
C LEU A 9 -16.42 -12.10 14.34
N ILE A 10 -15.39 -12.79 14.81
CA ILE A 10 -15.06 -14.16 14.36
C ILE A 10 -15.40 -15.24 15.39
N ALA A 11 -15.57 -14.87 16.66
CA ALA A 11 -15.97 -15.76 17.74
C ALA A 11 -16.75 -14.99 18.81
N LEU A 12 -17.69 -15.65 19.47
CA LEU A 12 -18.37 -15.12 20.66
C LEU A 12 -17.42 -15.19 21.88
N PRO A 13 -17.69 -14.43 22.96
CA PRO A 13 -16.97 -14.57 24.21
C PRO A 13 -17.02 -16.01 24.73
N GLY A 14 -15.86 -16.55 25.12
CA GLY A 14 -15.75 -17.93 25.58
C GLY A 14 -14.32 -18.31 25.91
N GLU A 15 -14.06 -19.61 25.99
CA GLU A 15 -12.75 -20.18 26.28
C GLU A 15 -12.13 -20.75 25.00
N LEU A 16 -10.81 -20.57 24.84
CA LEU A 16 -10.02 -21.16 23.78
C LEU A 16 -9.13 -22.24 24.41
N THR A 17 -9.59 -23.48 24.39
CA THR A 17 -8.91 -24.62 25.03
C THR A 17 -7.90 -25.30 24.10
N GLU A 18 -8.10 -25.20 22.79
CA GLU A 18 -7.30 -25.86 21.76
C GLU A 18 -6.91 -24.92 20.63
N ASN A 19 -5.91 -25.30 19.84
CA ASN A 19 -5.52 -24.58 18.64
C ASN A 19 -6.69 -24.58 17.65
N THR A 20 -7.24 -23.39 17.41
CA THR A 20 -8.42 -23.22 16.56
C THR A 20 -8.07 -22.30 15.39
N SER A 21 -8.49 -22.69 14.20
CA SER A 21 -8.44 -21.87 12.99
C SER A 21 -9.84 -21.38 12.66
N ILE A 22 -10.00 -20.07 12.45
CA ILE A 22 -11.28 -19.46 12.13
C ILE A 22 -11.16 -18.72 10.81
N ASP A 23 -12.01 -19.09 9.86
CA ASP A 23 -12.04 -18.43 8.56
C ASP A 23 -12.69 -17.05 8.66
N PHE A 24 -12.11 -16.10 7.93
CA PHE A 24 -12.67 -14.77 7.77
C PHE A 24 -12.69 -14.39 6.29
N HIS A 25 -13.62 -13.53 5.93
CA HIS A 25 -13.78 -13.06 4.57
C HIS A 25 -14.29 -11.63 4.59
N PHE A 26 -13.61 -10.76 3.85
CA PHE A 26 -14.02 -9.39 3.58
C PHE A 26 -14.22 -9.24 2.07
N PRO A 27 -15.47 -9.26 1.57
CA PRO A 27 -15.73 -9.11 0.15
C PRO A 27 -15.50 -7.66 -0.31
N ASN A 28 -15.04 -7.49 -1.55
CA ASN A 28 -14.96 -6.19 -2.25
C ASN A 28 -14.28 -5.06 -1.46
N VAL A 29 -13.19 -5.37 -0.75
CA VAL A 29 -12.42 -4.34 -0.02
C VAL A 29 -11.72 -3.42 -1.01
N GLU A 30 -12.17 -2.17 -1.06
CA GLU A 30 -11.53 -1.10 -1.83
C GLU A 30 -10.08 -0.90 -1.37
N LYS A 31 -9.16 -0.77 -2.32
CA LYS A 31 -7.73 -0.50 -2.05
C LYS A 31 -7.26 0.54 -3.06
N PRO A 32 -7.73 1.80 -2.94
CA PRO A 32 -7.57 2.82 -3.97
C PRO A 32 -6.16 3.38 -4.06
N TYR A 33 -5.28 3.07 -3.10
CA TYR A 33 -3.92 3.62 -3.04
C TYR A 33 -2.89 2.50 -2.91
N GLU A 34 -1.78 2.65 -3.61
CA GLU A 34 -0.59 1.80 -3.48
C GLU A 34 0.06 1.97 -2.09
N SER A 35 0.56 0.86 -1.53
CA SER A 35 1.33 0.87 -0.29
C SER A 35 2.62 1.69 -0.46
N TYR A 36 2.91 2.56 0.50
CA TYR A 36 4.05 3.47 0.41
C TYR A 36 4.77 3.62 1.76
N ILE A 37 6.10 3.57 1.74
CA ILE A 37 6.95 3.80 2.90
C ILE A 37 7.96 4.89 2.54
N GLY A 38 7.64 6.13 2.88
CA GLY A 38 8.51 7.28 2.69
C GLY A 38 9.15 7.77 3.97
N ILE A 39 9.91 8.86 3.86
CA ILE A 39 10.63 9.48 4.99
C ILE A 39 9.65 10.09 5.99
N ASN A 40 8.65 10.82 5.49
CA ASN A 40 7.72 11.60 6.32
C ASN A 40 6.31 10.99 6.39
N VAL A 41 6.00 10.04 5.51
CA VAL A 41 4.65 9.48 5.36
C VAL A 41 4.73 7.99 5.09
N LYS A 42 3.84 7.22 5.73
CA LYS A 42 3.64 5.80 5.49
C LYS A 42 2.16 5.53 5.19
N LEU A 43 1.89 4.87 4.06
CA LEU A 43 0.59 4.35 3.68
C LEU A 43 0.66 2.82 3.74
N ARG A 44 -0.11 2.22 4.65
CA ARG A 44 -0.03 0.80 4.99
C ARG A 44 -1.44 0.21 5.09
N TYR A 45 -1.61 -0.98 4.51
CA TYR A 45 -2.75 -1.85 4.76
C TYR A 45 -2.30 -3.00 5.64
N PHE A 46 -3.12 -3.42 6.60
CA PHE A 46 -2.79 -4.54 7.48
C PHE A 46 -4.07 -5.21 7.98
N LEU A 47 -3.95 -6.50 8.32
CA LEU A 47 -4.94 -7.22 9.09
C LEU A 47 -4.57 -7.16 10.56
N ARG A 48 -5.56 -6.90 11.42
CA ARG A 48 -5.39 -6.91 12.88
C ARG A 48 -6.37 -7.87 13.52
N LEU A 49 -5.85 -8.93 14.12
CA LEU A 49 -6.60 -9.81 15.02
C LEU A 49 -6.50 -9.26 16.44
N THR A 50 -7.62 -9.15 17.14
CA THR A 50 -7.66 -8.76 18.55
C THR A 50 -8.46 -9.78 19.34
N ILE A 51 -7.80 -10.50 20.25
CA ILE A 51 -8.44 -11.37 21.22
C ILE A 51 -8.67 -10.54 22.48
N ILE A 52 -9.95 -10.28 22.78
CA ILE A 52 -10.35 -9.47 23.92
C ILE A 52 -10.26 -10.32 25.18
N ARG A 53 -9.56 -9.85 26.21
CA ARG A 53 -9.38 -10.54 27.49
C ARG A 53 -9.61 -9.55 28.64
N ARG A 54 -9.86 -10.07 29.85
CA ARG A 54 -10.15 -9.25 31.03
C ARG A 54 -9.05 -8.26 31.41
N PHE A 55 -7.79 -8.63 31.19
CA PHE A 55 -6.63 -7.83 31.61
C PHE A 55 -5.96 -7.13 30.42
N THR A 56 -5.38 -7.91 29.50
CA THR A 56 -4.69 -7.37 28.32
C THR A 56 -5.13 -8.12 27.07
N ASN A 57 -5.51 -7.35 26.05
CA ASN A 57 -5.86 -7.92 24.76
C ASN A 57 -4.62 -8.48 24.07
N THR A 58 -4.78 -9.60 23.38
CA THR A 58 -3.73 -10.12 22.49
C THR A 58 -3.99 -9.57 21.09
N ILE A 59 -3.04 -8.81 20.56
CA ILE A 59 -3.14 -8.20 19.23
C ILE A 59 -2.07 -8.81 18.33
N ALA A 60 -2.48 -9.25 17.14
CA ALA A 60 -1.56 -9.69 16.10
C ALA A 60 -1.85 -8.91 14.81
N GLU A 61 -0.82 -8.32 14.22
CA GLU A 61 -0.90 -7.60 12.96
C GLU A 61 -0.15 -8.33 11.84
N ARG A 62 -0.70 -8.27 10.63
CA ARG A 62 -0.03 -8.75 9.41
C ARG A 62 -0.15 -7.71 8.31
N ASP A 63 1.00 -7.34 7.75
CA ASP A 63 1.12 -6.41 6.65
C ASP A 63 0.55 -6.93 5.34
N ILE A 64 -0.05 -6.04 4.56
CA ILE A 64 -0.46 -6.29 3.18
C ILE A 64 0.14 -5.21 2.29
N CYS A 65 0.82 -5.63 1.22
CA CYS A 65 1.24 -4.74 0.16
C CYS A 65 0.12 -4.63 -0.89
N VAL A 66 -0.28 -3.41 -1.21
CA VAL A 66 -1.20 -3.09 -2.30
C VAL A 66 -0.39 -2.43 -3.40
N GLN A 67 -0.51 -2.91 -4.62
CA GLN A 67 0.09 -2.31 -5.81
C GLN A 67 -1.02 -1.83 -6.74
N GLN A 68 -0.89 -0.62 -7.26
CA GLN A 68 -1.79 -0.10 -8.28
C GLN A 68 -1.21 -0.42 -9.65
N LEU A 69 -1.93 -1.24 -10.42
CA LEU A 69 -1.52 -1.54 -11.79
C LEU A 69 -1.98 -0.41 -12.71
N SER A 70 -1.02 0.33 -13.25
CA SER A 70 -1.25 1.34 -14.28
C SER A 70 -0.90 0.76 -15.66
N GLN A 71 -1.76 1.01 -16.65
CA GLN A 71 -1.42 0.76 -18.05
C GLN A 71 -0.99 2.08 -18.67
N TYR A 72 0.30 2.22 -18.94
CA TYR A 72 0.83 3.40 -19.62
C TYR A 72 0.52 3.30 -21.12
N PRO A 73 0.12 4.41 -21.76
CA PRO A 73 0.02 4.43 -23.21
C PRO A 73 1.41 4.17 -23.82
N GLU A 74 1.49 3.31 -24.85
CA GLU A 74 2.74 3.02 -25.58
C GLU A 74 3.26 4.20 -26.43
N ILE A 75 2.76 5.42 -26.18
CA ILE A 75 3.16 6.62 -26.91
C ILE A 75 4.55 7.02 -26.42
N ASN A 76 5.55 6.46 -27.09
CA ASN A 76 6.98 6.68 -26.90
C ASN A 76 7.41 8.02 -27.50
N ASN A 77 6.83 9.12 -27.02
CA ASN A 77 7.37 10.43 -27.35
C ASN A 77 8.66 10.62 -26.55
N SER A 78 9.77 10.82 -27.25
CA SER A 78 11.05 11.09 -26.60
C SER A 78 10.98 12.42 -25.84
N ILE A 79 11.44 12.42 -24.59
CA ILE A 79 11.54 13.63 -23.79
C ILE A 79 12.90 14.25 -24.07
N LYS A 80 12.89 15.50 -24.52
CA LYS A 80 14.10 16.29 -24.80
C LYS A 80 14.25 17.37 -23.73
N MET A 81 15.42 17.42 -23.09
CA MET A 81 15.80 18.44 -22.11
C MET A 81 17.09 19.12 -22.57
N GLU A 82 17.11 20.44 -22.63
CA GLU A 82 18.29 21.22 -23.01
C GLU A 82 18.74 22.12 -21.86
N VAL A 83 20.06 22.16 -21.61
CA VAL A 83 20.69 23.06 -20.63
C VAL A 83 21.93 23.66 -21.27
N GLY A 84 22.08 24.98 -21.15
CA GLY A 84 23.23 25.67 -21.73
C GLY A 84 23.46 27.06 -21.15
N ILE A 85 24.63 27.59 -21.47
CA ILE A 85 25.02 28.98 -21.29
C ILE A 85 25.20 29.56 -22.69
N GLU A 86 24.50 30.67 -22.97
CA GLU A 86 24.56 31.37 -24.24
C GLU A 86 26.01 31.62 -24.67
N ASP A 87 26.30 31.32 -25.93
CA ASP A 87 27.62 31.47 -26.56
C ASP A 87 28.80 30.73 -25.87
N CYS A 88 28.52 29.79 -24.98
CA CYS A 88 29.56 29.09 -24.23
C CYS A 88 29.38 27.56 -24.21
N LEU A 89 28.18 27.06 -23.92
CA LEU A 89 27.94 25.63 -23.74
C LEU A 89 26.48 25.27 -24.01
N HIS A 90 26.24 24.19 -24.72
CA HIS A 90 24.89 23.64 -24.93
C HIS A 90 24.93 22.12 -24.81
N ILE A 91 24.08 21.55 -23.96
CA ILE A 91 23.96 20.12 -23.70
C ILE A 91 22.50 19.71 -23.83
N GLU A 92 22.26 18.60 -24.53
CA GLU A 92 20.93 18.03 -24.75
C GLU A 92 20.85 16.60 -24.19
N PHE A 93 19.76 16.30 -23.49
CA PHE A 93 19.39 14.96 -23.03
C PHE A 93 18.11 14.52 -23.72
N ILE A 94 18.13 13.31 -24.29
CA ILE A 94 16.95 12.68 -24.90
C ILE A 94 16.67 11.37 -24.16
N LEU A 95 15.46 11.24 -23.62
CA LEU A 95 14.98 10.03 -22.96
C LEU A 95 13.93 9.34 -23.83
N ASN A 96 14.12 8.05 -24.12
CA ASN A 96 13.24 7.30 -25.02
C ASN A 96 11.87 6.98 -24.39
N HIS A 97 11.80 6.83 -23.07
CA HIS A 97 10.57 6.48 -22.36
C HIS A 97 10.52 7.16 -21.01
N PHE A 98 9.33 7.65 -20.65
CA PHE A 98 9.03 8.15 -19.33
C PHE A 98 7.86 7.35 -18.78
N ASN A 99 8.16 6.42 -17.88
CA ASN A 99 7.14 5.67 -17.14
C ASN A 99 7.12 6.23 -15.71
N THR A 100 6.02 6.88 -15.32
CA THR A 100 5.76 7.33 -13.93
C THR A 100 4.68 6.52 -13.28
#